data_AF-A0A1S0Z670-F1
#
_entry.id   AF-A0A1S0Z670-F1
#
_cell.length_a   1.000
_cell.length_b   1.000
_cell.length_c   1.000
_cell.angle_alpha   90.00
_cell.angle_beta   90.00
_cell.angle_gamma   90.00
#
_symmetry.space_group_name_H-M   'P 1'
#
loop_
_entity.id
_entity.type
_entity.pdbx_description
1 polymer ?
#
loop_
_entity_poly.entity_id
_entity_poly.type
_entity_poly.pdbx_seq_one_letter_code
_entity_poly.pdbx_strand_id
1 'polypeptide(L)'
;MVKNGLELGKRVEILSKKYRTLNDLLLNPKEVLGTCKFIKNEGAQFVNINLETGEGDYDGVEVLVYSEGQEDVIFLKVTEQSEEEINALNFGYQEVVDFDTLLIAYHGMRKADRNQVEPNKHRFVFVVDKLKKVGGTQSKQEQKQEQKQEHKG
;
A
#
# COMPACT_ATOMS: atom_id res chain seq x y z
N MET A 1 27.82 -21.52 -12.63
CA MET A 1 26.46 -22.00 -12.32
C MET A 1 25.47 -20.96 -12.80
N VAL A 2 24.63 -21.30 -13.78
CA VAL A 2 23.57 -20.39 -14.26
C VAL A 2 22.51 -20.30 -13.17
N LYS A 3 22.20 -19.08 -12.70
CA LYS A 3 21.07 -18.85 -11.81
C LYS A 3 19.79 -19.08 -12.61
N ASN A 4 19.28 -20.31 -12.63
CA ASN A 4 17.99 -20.68 -13.22
C ASN A 4 16.81 -20.23 -12.33
N GLY A 5 16.85 -19.01 -11.81
CA GLY A 5 15.72 -18.38 -11.13
C GLY A 5 15.20 -17.26 -12.00
N LEU A 6 13.88 -17.16 -12.18
CA LEU A 6 13.27 -15.95 -12.73
C LEU A 6 13.73 -14.76 -11.86
N GLU A 7 14.53 -13.85 -12.43
CA GLU A 7 14.83 -12.59 -11.76
C GLU A 7 13.59 -11.70 -11.87
N LEU A 8 12.72 -11.82 -10.87
CA LEU A 8 11.52 -10.97 -10.75
C LEU A 8 11.96 -9.56 -10.34
N GLY A 9 11.99 -8.66 -11.31
CA GLY A 9 12.14 -7.21 -11.18
C GLY A 9 13.25 -6.69 -10.27
N LYS A 10 13.21 -5.37 -10.03
CA LYS A 10 14.21 -4.65 -9.24
C LYS A 10 13.93 -4.83 -7.75
N ARG A 11 15.00 -4.86 -6.94
CA ARG A 11 14.85 -4.82 -5.48
C ARG A 11 14.61 -3.39 -5.04
N VAL A 12 13.59 -3.20 -4.22
CA VAL A 12 13.23 -1.92 -3.61
C VAL A 12 13.02 -2.12 -2.11
N GLU A 13 13.21 -1.04 -1.37
CA GLU A 13 12.85 -0.95 0.03
C GLU A 13 11.60 -0.08 0.12
N ILE A 14 10.53 -0.65 0.66
CA ILE A 14 9.27 0.05 0.88
C ILE A 14 9.09 0.06 2.39
N LEU A 15 9.16 1.25 2.97
CA LEU A 15 9.25 1.43 4.43
C LEU A 15 10.38 0.55 5.00
N SER A 16 10.12 -0.25 6.03
CA SER A 16 11.13 -1.07 6.70
C SER A 16 11.35 -2.46 6.07
N LYS A 17 10.79 -2.73 4.88
CA LYS A 17 10.82 -4.06 4.25
C LYS A 17 11.35 -4.02 2.82
N LYS A 18 12.07 -5.10 2.46
CA LYS A 18 12.64 -5.28 1.11
C LYS A 18 11.73 -6.14 0.25
N TYR A 19 11.48 -5.67 -0.96
CA TYR A 19 10.62 -6.29 -1.94
C TYR A 19 11.28 -6.37 -3.30
N ARG A 20 10.65 -7.11 -4.21
CA ARG A 20 10.92 -7.08 -5.63
C ARG A 20 9.71 -6.49 -6.36
N THR A 21 9.92 -5.47 -7.17
CA THR A 21 8.84 -4.86 -7.95
C THR A 21 8.44 -5.76 -9.10
N LEU A 22 7.16 -5.70 -9.47
CA LEU A 22 6.62 -6.44 -10.61
C LEU A 22 6.11 -5.53 -11.72
N ASN A 23 5.98 -4.21 -11.47
CA ASN A 23 5.45 -3.25 -12.43
C ASN A 23 6.15 -3.29 -13.80
N ASP A 24 7.48 -3.46 -13.84
CA ASP A 24 8.24 -3.55 -15.11
C ASP A 24 7.85 -4.79 -15.95
N LEU A 25 7.16 -5.77 -15.36
CA LEU A 25 6.67 -6.99 -16.02
C LEU A 25 5.20 -6.88 -16.45
N LEU A 26 4.53 -5.77 -16.13
CA LEU A 26 3.10 -5.57 -16.35
C LEU A 26 2.86 -4.47 -17.39
N LEU A 27 2.00 -4.75 -18.37
CA LEU A 27 1.60 -3.77 -19.38
C LEU A 27 0.80 -2.61 -18.77
N ASN A 28 -0.13 -2.93 -17.85
CA ASN A 28 -0.92 -1.95 -17.12
C ASN A 28 -1.15 -2.41 -15.68
N PRO A 29 -0.39 -1.90 -14.70
CA PRO A 29 -0.53 -2.32 -13.30
C PRO A 29 -1.93 -2.07 -12.72
N LYS A 30 -2.63 -0.99 -13.11
CA LYS A 30 -3.97 -0.68 -12.56
C LYS A 30 -5.02 -1.70 -12.99
N GLU A 31 -4.91 -2.26 -14.19
CA GLU A 31 -5.80 -3.32 -14.68
C GLU A 31 -5.70 -4.61 -13.84
N VAL A 32 -4.55 -4.87 -13.20
CA VAL A 32 -4.39 -6.02 -12.29
C VAL A 32 -5.39 -5.94 -11.13
N LEU A 33 -5.67 -4.75 -10.63
CA LEU A 33 -6.61 -4.56 -9.53
C LEU A 33 -8.05 -4.29 -10.00
N GLY A 34 -8.24 -3.78 -11.23
CA GLY A 34 -9.54 -3.31 -11.67
C GLY A 34 -10.11 -2.24 -10.72
N THR A 35 -11.43 -2.19 -10.60
CA THR A 35 -12.09 -1.30 -9.61
C THR A 35 -11.85 -1.82 -8.20
N CYS A 36 -11.39 -0.94 -7.31
CA CYS A 36 -11.28 -1.22 -5.88
C CYS A 36 -12.46 -0.60 -5.13
N LYS A 37 -13.12 -1.41 -4.29
CA LYS A 37 -14.25 -0.98 -3.45
C LYS A 37 -13.87 -1.08 -1.98
N PHE A 38 -14.02 0.03 -1.25
CA PHE A 38 -13.66 0.11 0.16
C PHE A 38 -14.42 -0.92 0.99
N ILE A 39 -13.71 -1.62 1.89
CA ILE A 39 -14.33 -2.48 2.90
C ILE A 39 -14.10 -1.90 4.29
N LYS A 40 -12.83 -1.65 4.63
CA LYS A 40 -12.45 -1.23 5.97
C LYS A 40 -11.07 -0.56 5.98
N ASN A 41 -10.91 0.45 6.82
CA ASN A 41 -9.59 0.94 7.22
C ASN A 41 -9.09 0.06 8.38
N GLU A 42 -7.99 -0.66 8.18
CA GLU A 42 -7.36 -1.50 9.20
C GLU A 42 -6.38 -0.71 10.09
N GLY A 43 -6.14 0.55 9.72
CA GLY A 43 -5.37 1.49 10.51
C GLY A 43 -3.86 1.36 10.31
N ALA A 44 -3.13 2.19 11.06
CA ALA A 44 -1.68 2.22 11.03
C ALA A 44 -1.08 0.86 11.43
N GLN A 45 -0.15 0.39 10.61
CA GLN A 45 0.56 -0.86 10.84
C GLN A 45 1.97 -0.59 11.36
N PHE A 46 2.44 -1.48 12.22
CA PHE A 46 3.78 -1.42 12.79
C PHE A 46 4.46 -2.78 12.69
N VAL A 47 5.78 -2.76 12.47
CA VAL A 47 6.63 -3.95 12.36
C VAL A 47 7.79 -3.85 13.33
N ASN A 48 8.53 -4.95 13.52
CA ASN A 48 9.64 -5.01 14.47
C ASN A 48 9.24 -4.55 15.89
N ILE A 49 8.01 -4.89 16.29
CA ILE A 49 7.44 -4.43 17.55
C ILE A 49 8.30 -4.96 18.71
N ASN A 50 8.81 -4.04 19.51
CA ASN A 50 9.42 -4.35 20.78
C ASN A 50 8.32 -4.78 21.77
N LEU A 51 8.35 -6.05 22.19
CA LEU A 51 7.32 -6.60 23.07
C LEU A 51 7.34 -6.02 24.50
N GLU A 52 8.43 -5.39 24.91
CA GLU A 52 8.55 -4.77 26.24
C GLU A 52 7.98 -3.34 26.26
N THR A 53 8.19 -2.57 25.19
CA THR A 53 7.75 -1.17 25.11
C THR A 53 6.46 -0.98 24.31
N GLY A 54 6.12 -1.94 23.44
CA GLY A 54 5.03 -1.83 22.46
C GLY A 54 5.37 -0.95 21.25
N GLU A 55 6.57 -0.38 21.18
CA GLU A 55 7.00 0.48 20.07
C GLU A 55 7.42 -0.37 18.87
N GLY A 56 7.08 0.09 17.66
CA GLY A 56 7.48 -0.57 16.41
C GLY A 56 7.77 0.45 15.31
N ASP A 57 8.41 -0.03 14.26
CA ASP A 57 8.64 0.77 13.05
C ASP A 57 7.34 0.91 12.27
N TYR A 58 7.00 2.14 11.91
CA TYR A 58 5.81 2.41 11.09
C TYR A 58 5.90 1.72 9.72
N ASP A 59 4.86 0.98 9.36
CA ASP A 59 4.75 0.20 8.11
C ASP A 59 3.52 0.62 7.28
N GLY A 60 3.13 1.89 7.34
CA GLY A 60 2.04 2.46 6.54
C GLY A 60 0.66 2.17 7.11
N VAL A 61 -0.39 2.60 6.40
CA VAL A 61 -1.78 2.27 6.74
C VAL A 61 -2.25 1.13 5.84
N GLU A 62 -2.91 0.12 6.41
CA GLU A 62 -3.55 -0.93 5.61
C GLU A 62 -5.04 -0.65 5.43
N VAL A 63 -5.51 -0.71 4.19
CA VAL A 63 -6.92 -0.56 3.82
C VAL A 63 -7.38 -1.79 3.08
N LEU A 64 -8.44 -2.41 3.59
CA LEU A 64 -9.07 -3.57 3.01
C LEU A 64 -10.03 -3.14 1.90
N VAL A 65 -9.87 -3.70 0.71
CA VAL A 65 -10.73 -3.42 -0.45
C VAL A 65 -11.13 -4.71 -1.14
N TYR A 66 -12.31 -4.74 -1.76
CA TYR A 66 -12.62 -5.73 -2.78
C TYR A 66 -12.06 -5.24 -4.12
N SER A 67 -11.21 -6.05 -4.75
CA SER A 67 -10.62 -5.76 -6.06
C SER A 67 -11.32 -6.60 -7.12
N GLU A 68 -11.96 -5.96 -8.09
CA GLU A 68 -12.62 -6.66 -9.19
C GLU A 68 -11.63 -7.42 -10.08
N GLY A 69 -10.41 -6.89 -10.28
CA GLY A 69 -9.38 -7.55 -11.09
C GLY A 69 -8.71 -8.75 -10.40
N GLN A 70 -8.72 -8.80 -9.06
CA GLN A 70 -8.28 -9.96 -8.28
C GLN A 70 -9.41 -10.92 -7.95
N GLU A 71 -10.67 -10.50 -8.16
CA GLU A 71 -11.89 -11.19 -7.73
C GLU A 71 -11.89 -11.55 -6.23
N ASP A 72 -11.16 -10.80 -5.40
CA ASP A 72 -10.93 -11.09 -3.99
C ASP A 72 -10.77 -9.81 -3.15
N VAL A 73 -10.84 -9.99 -1.83
CA VAL A 73 -10.51 -8.97 -0.84
C VAL A 73 -9.00 -8.91 -0.66
N ILE A 74 -8.42 -7.72 -0.84
CA ILE A 74 -6.99 -7.49 -0.74
C ILE A 74 -6.69 -6.30 0.19
N PHE A 75 -5.45 -6.25 0.67
CA PHE A 75 -4.92 -5.10 1.39
C PHE A 75 -4.20 -4.15 0.43
N LEU A 76 -4.58 -2.88 0.46
CA LEU A 76 -3.78 -1.78 -0.06
C LEU A 76 -2.96 -1.20 1.08
N LYS A 77 -1.64 -1.13 0.88
CA LYS A 77 -0.73 -0.41 1.77
C LYS A 77 -0.60 1.03 1.31
N VAL A 78 -1.12 1.96 2.10
CA VAL A 78 -1.09 3.40 1.83
C VAL A 78 0.11 4.01 2.55
N THR A 79 0.96 4.72 1.81
CA THR A 79 2.24 5.21 2.33
C THR A 79 2.30 6.71 2.54
N GLU A 80 1.43 7.48 1.89
CA GLU A 80 1.46 8.96 1.92
C GLU A 80 0.21 9.58 2.55
N GLN A 81 -0.56 8.79 3.30
CA GLN A 81 -1.66 9.28 4.15
C GLN A 81 -1.60 8.64 5.52
N SER A 82 -1.99 9.41 6.53
CA SER A 82 -2.22 8.90 7.88
C SER A 82 -3.57 8.18 7.98
N GLU A 83 -3.75 7.41 9.07
CA GLU A 83 -5.03 6.76 9.37
C GLU A 83 -6.16 7.79 9.51
N GLU A 84 -5.88 8.93 10.17
CA GLU A 84 -6.84 10.01 10.36
C GLU A 84 -7.24 10.66 9.03
N GLU A 85 -6.29 10.86 8.11
CA GLU A 85 -6.56 11.41 6.78
C GLU A 85 -7.46 10.47 5.97
N ILE A 86 -7.20 9.16 6.02
CA ILE A 86 -8.06 8.16 5.36
C ILE A 86 -9.44 8.12 6.01
N ASN A 87 -9.53 8.14 7.34
CA ASN A 87 -10.80 8.21 8.05
C ASN A 87 -11.60 9.47 7.70
N ALA A 88 -10.92 10.60 7.50
CA ALA A 88 -11.54 11.88 7.10
C ALA A 88 -12.13 11.84 5.68
N LEU A 89 -11.68 10.94 4.81
CA LEU A 89 -12.34 10.70 3.51
C LEU A 89 -13.76 10.15 3.70
N ASN A 90 -14.03 9.46 4.81
CA ASN A 90 -15.34 8.93 5.17
C ASN A 90 -15.93 8.04 4.05
N PHE A 91 -15.16 7.02 3.64
CA PHE A 91 -15.63 6.03 2.67
C PHE A 91 -16.78 5.18 3.24
N GLY A 92 -17.84 5.02 2.46
CA GLY A 92 -18.88 4.04 2.71
C GLY A 92 -18.44 2.63 2.34
N TYR A 93 -19.08 1.62 2.93
CA TYR A 93 -18.87 0.23 2.54
C TYR A 93 -19.21 0.03 1.04
N GLN A 94 -18.29 -0.62 0.33
CA GLN A 94 -18.27 -0.81 -1.12
C GLN A 94 -18.22 0.47 -1.98
N GLU A 95 -17.94 1.64 -1.39
CA GLU A 95 -17.66 2.86 -2.15
C GLU A 95 -16.39 2.69 -2.97
N VAL A 96 -16.39 3.17 -4.22
CA VAL A 96 -15.21 3.06 -5.08
C VAL A 96 -14.09 3.96 -4.56
N VAL A 97 -12.90 3.38 -4.42
CA VAL A 97 -11.68 4.11 -4.08
C VAL A 97 -10.81 4.27 -5.31
N ASP A 98 -10.11 5.39 -5.39
CA ASP A 98 -9.13 5.67 -6.43
C ASP A 98 -7.79 6.09 -5.81
N PHE A 99 -6.73 5.99 -6.60
CA PHE A 99 -5.34 6.28 -6.23
C PHE A 99 -4.54 6.54 -7.50
N ASP A 100 -3.52 7.40 -7.42
CA ASP A 100 -2.77 7.82 -8.61
C ASP A 100 -1.68 6.82 -8.97
N THR A 101 -0.97 6.33 -7.96
CA THR A 101 0.10 5.35 -8.15
C THR A 101 -0.27 3.97 -7.60
N LEU A 102 0.24 2.94 -8.28
CA LEU A 102 0.17 1.56 -7.84
C LEU A 102 1.52 0.89 -8.07
N LEU A 103 2.14 0.45 -6.99
CA LEU A 103 3.31 -0.40 -7.00
C LEU A 103 2.90 -1.80 -6.55
N ILE A 104 3.14 -2.78 -7.41
CA ILE A 104 2.93 -4.19 -7.12
C ILE A 104 4.29 -4.78 -6.80
N ALA A 105 4.42 -5.23 -5.56
CA ALA A 105 5.66 -5.77 -5.05
C ALA A 105 5.45 -7.19 -4.53
N TYR A 106 6.49 -8.01 -4.61
CA TYR A 106 6.48 -9.36 -4.08
C TYR A 106 7.55 -9.50 -3.01
N HIS A 107 7.15 -10.03 -1.85
CA HIS A 107 8.08 -10.38 -0.80
C HIS A 107 8.71 -11.73 -1.08
N GLY A 108 9.84 -11.71 -1.79
CA GLY A 108 10.62 -12.88 -2.13
C GLY A 108 11.47 -13.40 -0.99
N MET A 109 10.86 -13.76 0.15
CA MET A 109 11.59 -14.52 1.16
C MET A 109 11.43 -16.02 0.94
N ARG A 110 12.52 -16.63 0.47
CA ARG A 110 12.75 -18.06 0.64
C ARG A 110 14.07 -18.24 1.40
N LYS A 111 13.98 -19.04 2.46
CA LYS A 111 15.05 -19.66 3.28
C LYS A 111 15.61 -18.83 4.45
N ALA A 112 14.86 -18.73 5.55
CA ALA A 112 15.46 -18.77 6.90
C ALA A 112 14.43 -19.21 7.95
N ASP A 113 13.24 -18.60 7.99
CA ASP A 113 12.23 -18.94 9.00
C ASP A 113 10.92 -19.40 8.36
N ARG A 114 10.72 -20.72 8.30
CA ARG A 114 9.40 -21.31 7.95
C ARG A 114 8.30 -20.94 8.97
N ASN A 115 8.68 -20.35 10.10
CA ASN A 115 7.79 -19.92 11.17
C ASN A 115 7.45 -18.41 11.13
N GLN A 116 8.03 -17.63 10.20
CA GLN A 116 7.76 -16.18 10.08
C GLN A 116 6.91 -15.79 8.87
N VAL A 117 6.45 -16.75 8.06
CA VAL A 117 5.34 -16.46 7.17
C VAL A 117 4.10 -16.50 8.04
N GLU A 118 3.70 -15.35 8.60
CA GLU A 118 2.37 -15.20 9.19
C GLU A 118 1.37 -15.77 8.16
N PRO A 119 0.58 -16.80 8.52
CA PRO A 119 -0.16 -17.61 7.56
C PRO A 119 -1.17 -16.81 6.69
N ASN A 120 -1.40 -15.54 7.01
CA ASN A 120 -2.36 -14.66 6.35
C ASN A 120 -1.74 -13.43 5.66
N LYS A 121 -0.41 -13.24 5.64
CA LYS A 121 0.17 -12.12 4.88
C LYS A 121 0.44 -12.52 3.43
N HIS A 122 -0.33 -11.92 2.51
CA HIS A 122 -0.17 -12.11 1.07
C HIS A 122 1.28 -11.82 0.67
N ARG A 123 1.86 -12.69 -0.16
CA ARG A 123 3.23 -12.48 -0.67
C ARG A 123 3.33 -11.33 -1.65
N PHE A 124 2.20 -10.95 -2.25
CA PHE A 124 2.04 -9.75 -3.05
C PHE A 124 1.57 -8.62 -2.14
N VAL A 125 2.18 -7.46 -2.32
CA VAL A 125 1.84 -6.23 -1.64
C VAL A 125 1.47 -5.22 -2.71
N PHE A 126 0.29 -4.65 -2.57
CA PHE A 126 -0.20 -3.57 -3.41
C PHE A 126 -0.01 -2.26 -2.63
N VAL A 127 0.92 -1.44 -3.10
CA VAL A 127 1.29 -0.18 -2.45
C VAL A 127 0.75 0.96 -3.28
N VAL A 128 0.06 1.88 -2.63
CA VAL A 128 -0.53 3.07 -3.23
C VAL A 128 -0.06 4.30 -2.45
N ASP A 129 -0.06 5.45 -3.12
CA ASP A 129 0.30 6.73 -2.51
C ASP A 129 -0.74 7.18 -1.50
N LYS A 130 -1.91 7.58 -2.02
CA LYS A 130 -3.03 8.20 -1.33
C LYS A 130 -4.32 7.65 -1.90
N LEU A 131 -5.28 7.37 -1.03
CA LEU A 131 -6.66 7.10 -1.40
C LEU A 131 -7.42 8.40 -1.63
N LYS A 132 -8.30 8.38 -2.62
CA LYS A 132 -9.24 9.47 -2.91
C LYS A 132 -10.60 8.92 -3.34
N LYS A 133 -11.63 9.74 -3.16
CA LYS A 133 -12.98 9.45 -3.68
C LYS A 133 -13.05 9.71 -5.17
N VAL A 134 -13.76 8.84 -5.89
CA VAL A 134 -14.03 9.05 -7.32
C VAL A 134 -14.85 10.33 -7.49
N GLY A 135 -14.31 11.29 -8.25
CA GLY A 135 -14.95 12.59 -8.50
C GLY A 135 -14.83 13.61 -7.35
N GLY A 136 -14.10 13.30 -6.29
CA GLY A 136 -13.78 14.25 -5.22
C GLY A 136 -12.61 15.15 -5.61
N THR A 137 -12.83 16.46 -5.70
CA THR A 137 -11.74 17.44 -5.72
C THR A 137 -10.92 17.29 -4.43
N GLN A 138 -9.58 17.27 -4.52
CA GLN A 138 -8.67 17.25 -3.37
C GLN A 138 -9.18 18.17 -2.26
N SER A 139 -9.22 17.64 -1.04
CA SER A 139 -9.64 18.38 0.14
C SER A 139 -8.84 19.69 0.26
N LYS A 140 -9.52 20.79 0.57
CA LYS A 140 -8.99 22.16 0.72
C LYS A 140 -7.81 22.33 1.69
N GLN A 141 -7.36 21.26 2.37
CA GLN A 141 -6.21 21.29 3.28
C GLN A 141 -4.87 21.30 2.53
N GLU A 142 -4.74 20.61 1.39
CA GLU A 142 -3.48 20.63 0.61
C GLU A 142 -3.25 22.01 -0.04
N GLN A 143 -4.30 22.70 -0.49
CA GLN A 143 -4.19 24.07 -1.03
C GLN A 143 -3.66 25.10 -0.01
N LYS A 144 -3.83 24.84 1.30
CA LYS A 144 -3.36 25.76 2.35
C LYS A 144 -1.89 25.55 2.71
N GLN A 145 -1.31 24.40 2.37
CA GLN A 145 0.12 24.13 2.55
C GLN A 145 0.95 24.65 1.37
N GLU A 146 0.48 24.50 0.12
CA GLU A 146 1.18 25.04 -1.06
C GLU A 146 1.25 26.58 -1.03
N GLN A 147 0.16 27.28 -0.67
CA GLN A 147 0.18 28.74 -0.54
C GLN A 147 1.11 29.27 0.55
N LYS A 148 1.49 28.44 1.55
CA LYS A 148 2.43 28.84 2.61
C LYS A 148 3.89 28.66 2.23
N GLN A 149 4.23 27.79 1.27
CA GLN A 149 5.60 27.64 0.79
C GLN A 149 5.99 28.72 -0.22
N GLU A 150 5.05 29.24 -1.02
CA GLU A 150 5.35 30.33 -1.97
C GLU A 150 5.57 31.70 -1.32
N HIS A 151 5.21 31.89 -0.05
CA HIS A 151 5.35 33.18 0.66
C HIS A 151 6.58 33.30 1.57
N LYS A 152 7.54 32.37 1.47
CA LYS A 152 8.87 32.53 2.09
C LYS A 152 9.96 32.58 1.01
N GLY A 153 9.86 33.59 0.15
CA GLY A 153 11.00 34.17 -0.56
C GLY A 153 11.70 35.21 0.31
#